data_AF-A0A3A9F0E2-F1
#
_entry.id   AF-A0A3A9F0E2-F1
#
_cell.length_a   1.000
_cell.length_b   1.000
_cell.length_c   1.000
_cell.angle_alpha   90.00
_cell.angle_beta   90.00
_cell.angle_gamma   90.00
#
_symmetry.space_group_name_H-M   'P 1'
#
loop_
_entity.id
_entity.type
_entity.pdbx_description
1 polymer ?
#
loop_
_entity_poly.entity_id
_entity_poly.type
_entity_poly.pdbx_seq_one_letter_code
_entity_poly.pdbx_strand_id
1 'polypeptide(L)' 'MLQRFIQGTIGGERVENIQDPLMQEIRYWDKLVDELAKGKKMDEILRK' A
#
# COMPACT_ATOMS: atom_id res chain seq x y z
N MET A 1 5.40 11.06 0.69
CA MET A 1 5.38 11.07 2.18
C MET A 1 4.30 10.14 2.74
N LEU A 2 3.07 10.15 2.21
CA LEU A 2 1.96 9.27 2.62
C LEU A 2 2.21 7.77 2.43
N GLN A 3 2.99 7.39 1.42
CA GLN A 3 3.34 5.99 1.09
C GLN A 3 3.93 5.21 2.27
N ARG A 4 4.65 5.87 3.19
CA ARG A 4 5.32 5.22 4.33
C ARG A 4 4.37 4.47 5.27
N PHE A 5 3.10 4.84 5.26
CA PHE A 5 2.09 4.25 6.13
C PHE A 5 1.30 3.12 5.46
N ILE A 6 1.31 3.07 4.13
CA ILE A 6 0.66 2.02 3.35
C ILE A 6 1.60 0.81 3.35
N GLN A 7 1.18 -0.28 3.99
CA GLN A 7 2.06 -1.42 4.28
C GLN A 7 1.30 -2.74 4.13
N GLY A 8 2.04 -3.82 3.91
CA GLY A 8 1.49 -5.17 3.80
C GLY A 8 1.70 -5.81 2.44
N THR A 9 0.79 -6.74 2.12
CA THR A 9 0.91 -7.60 0.93
C THR A 9 -0.16 -7.26 -0.10
N ILE A 10 0.25 -7.19 -1.37
CA ILE A 10 -0.62 -7.08 -2.55
C ILE A 10 -0.16 -8.11 -3.58
N GLY A 11 -1.08 -8.90 -4.13
CA GLY A 11 -0.74 -9.93 -5.12
C GLY A 11 0.26 -11.00 -4.64
N GLY A 12 0.39 -11.21 -3.33
CA GLY A 12 1.35 -12.15 -2.74
C GLY A 12 2.74 -11.56 -2.44
N GLU A 13 3.01 -10.34 -2.89
CA GLU A 13 4.28 -9.64 -2.66
C GLU A 13 4.14 -8.60 -1.53
N ARG A 14 5.19 -8.49 -0.70
CA ARG A 14 5.26 -7.49 0.37
C ARG A 14 5.78 -6.17 -0.20
N VAL A 15 4.97 -5.12 -0.19
CA VAL A 15 5.24 -3.85 -0.89
C VAL A 15 6.55 -3.20 -0.43
N GLU A 16 6.83 -3.30 0.87
CA GLU A 16 8.04 -2.74 1.50
C GLU A 16 9.34 -3.41 1.04
N ASN A 17 9.25 -4.63 0.50
CA ASN A 17 10.41 -5.42 0.05
C ASN A 17 10.70 -5.26 -1.45
N ILE A 18 9.87 -4.51 -2.19
CA ILE A 18 10.06 -4.30 -3.63
C ILE A 18 11.29 -3.41 -3.83
N GLN A 19 12.27 -3.92 -4.59
CA GLN A 19 13.57 -3.26 -4.78
C GLN A 19 13.53 -2.15 -5.83
N ASP A 20 12.74 -2.32 -6.90
CA ASP A 20 12.58 -1.29 -7.92
C ASP A 20 11.75 -0.12 -7.33
N PRO A 21 12.31 1.10 -7.26
CA PRO A 21 11.62 2.21 -6.60
C PRO A 21 10.31 2.61 -7.27
N LEU A 22 10.24 2.57 -8.60
CA LEU A 22 9.04 2.93 -9.34
C LEU A 22 7.94 1.88 -9.13
N MET A 23 8.31 0.60 -9.19
CA MET A 23 7.38 -0.49 -8.90
C MET A 23 6.88 -0.45 -7.46
N GLN A 24 7.75 -0.10 -6.51
CA GLN A 24 7.34 0.04 -5.12
C GLN A 24 6.28 1.15 -4.96
N GLU A 25 6.47 2.30 -5.60
CA GLU A 25 5.49 3.38 -5.60
C GLU A 25 4.15 2.95 -6.20
N ILE A 26 4.17 2.28 -7.35
CA ILE A 26 2.96 1.75 -7.99
C ILE A 26 2.24 0.78 -7.04
N ARG A 27 2.96 -0.13 -6.39
CA ARG A 27 2.36 -1.11 -5.48
C ARG A 27 1.81 -0.51 -4.19
N TYR A 28 2.37 0.60 -3.69
CA TYR A 28 1.72 1.34 -2.61
C TYR A 28 0.34 1.85 -3.02
N TRP A 29 0.20 2.37 -4.25
CA TRP A 29 -1.08 2.85 -4.76
C TRP A 29 -2.07 1.73 -5.04
N ASP A 30 -1.62 0.62 -5.64
CA ASP A 30 -2.45 -0.59 -5.82
C ASP A 30 -3.00 -1.07 -4.47
N LYS A 31 -2.14 -1.08 -3.43
CA LYS A 31 -2.53 -1.51 -2.09
C LYS A 31 -3.56 -0.57 -1.45
N LEU A 32 -3.39 0.74 -1.62
CA LEU A 32 -4.37 1.72 -1.15
C LEU A 32 -5.74 1.46 -1.77
N VAL A 33 -5.80 1.26 -3.09
CA VAL A 33 -7.04 0.99 -3.82
C VAL A 33 -7.67 -0.34 -3.38
N ASP A 34 -6.86 -1.40 -3.21
CA ASP A 34 -7.32 -2.71 -2.69
C ASP A 34 -7.98 -2.57 -1.31
N GLU A 35 -7.36 -1.83 -0.39
CA GLU A 35 -7.89 -1.65 0.97
C GLU A 35 -9.14 -0.77 0.99
N LEU A 36 -9.19 0.28 0.16
CA LEU A 36 -10.39 1.10 -0.03
C LEU A 36 -11.54 0.27 -0.62
N ALA A 37 -11.26 -0.60 -1.60
CA ALA A 37 -12.25 -1.51 -2.18
C ALA A 37 -12.79 -2.53 -1.16
N LYS A 38 -11.99 -2.88 -0.16
CA LYS A 38 -12.41 -3.70 1.00
C LYS A 38 -13.18 -2.91 2.06
N GLY A 39 -13.45 -1.63 1.82
CA GLY A 39 -14.25 -0.77 2.69
C GLY A 39 -13.49 -0.20 3.89
N LYS A 40 -12.15 -0.29 3.91
CA LYS A 40 -11.36 0.31 4.98
C LYS A 40 -11.35 1.82 4.88
N LYS A 41 -11.34 2.47 6.04
CA LYS A 41 -11.23 3.93 6.10
C LYS A 41 -9.80 4.37 5.87
N MET A 42 -9.63 5.58 5.32
CA MET A 42 -8.31 6.15 5.06
C MET A 42 -7.42 6.19 6.33
N ASP A 43 -8.00 6.49 7.49
CA ASP A 43 -7.26 6.54 8.76
C ASP A 43 -6.72 5.17 9.18
N GLU A 44 -7.49 4.10 8.92
CA GLU A 44 -7.05 2.72 9.15
C GLU A 44 -5.90 2.32 8.20
N ILE A 45 -5.97 2.75 6.94
CA ILE A 45 -4.96 2.44 5.92
C ILE A 45 -3.66 3.23 6.16
N LEU A 46 -3.78 4.51 6.52
CA LEU A 46 -2.67 5.40 6.83
C LEU A 46 -2.16 5.26 8.27
N ARG A 47 -2.79 4.42 9.08
CA ARG A 47 -2.41 4.15 10.48
C ARG A 47 -2.24 5.44 11.28
N LYS A 48 -3.21 6.34 11.15
CA LYS A 48 -3.30 7.62 11.86
C LYS A 48 -4.36 7.59 12.94
#